data_AF-F8PXC2-F1
#
_entry.id   AF-F8PXC2-F1
#
_cell.length_a   1.000
_cell.length_b   1.000
_cell.length_c   1.000
_cell.angle_alpha   90.00
_cell.angle_beta   90.00
_cell.angle_gamma   90.00
#
_symmetry.space_group_name_H-M   'P 1'
#
loop_
_entity.id
_entity.type
_entity.pdbx_description
1 polymer ?
#
loop_
_entity_poly.entity_id
_entity_poly.type
_entity_poly.pdbx_seq_one_letter_code
_entity_poly.pdbx_strand_id
1 'polypeptide(L)' 'LIDSGATDDFMDTKFAIRHRLPLQKLPTPITCKNVDGTTNKNGKIMHCTYQRTDAGGQNRFTKFLLTGL' A
#
# COMPACT_ATOMS: atom_id res chain seq x y z
N LEU A 1 3.83 9.33 -4.59
CA LEU A 1 5.18 9.66 -4.07
C LEU A 1 6.12 8.58 -4.56
N ILE A 2 7.33 8.94 -5.02
CA ILE A 2 8.39 7.95 -5.25
C ILE A 2 9.30 8.02 -4.02
N ASP A 3 9.42 6.89 -3.32
CA ASP A 3 10.15 6.79 -2.06
C ASP A 3 11.09 5.59 -2.12
N SER A 4 12.40 5.83 -2.19
CA SER A 4 13.41 4.78 -2.20
C SER A 4 13.64 4.15 -0.83
N GLY A 5 13.07 4.73 0.24
CA GLY A 5 13.11 4.17 1.59
C GLY A 5 12.02 3.13 1.87
N ALA A 6 11.06 2.97 0.95
CA ALA A 6 9.97 2.01 1.08
C ALA A 6 10.33 0.65 0.46
N THR A 7 10.08 -0.44 1.20
CA THR A 7 10.28 -1.81 0.70
C THR A 7 9.20 -2.26 -0.28
N ASP A 8 7.97 -1.74 -0.10
CA ASP A 8 6.78 -2.11 -0.88
C ASP A 8 6.07 -0.84 -1.38
N ASP A 9 5.14 -1.04 -2.31
CA ASP A 9 4.25 0.01 -2.77
C ASP A 9 3.05 0.16 -1.82
N PHE A 10 2.76 1.40 -1.40
CA PHE A 10 1.70 1.70 -0.45
C PHE A 10 0.65 2.64 -1.05
N MET A 11 -0.60 2.48 -0.60
CA MET A 11 -1.69 3.39 -0.93
C MET A 11 -2.48 3.74 0.34
N ASP A 12 -2.89 5.00 0.45
CA ASP A 12 -3.75 5.44 1.54
C ASP A 12 -5.10 4.70 1.50
N THR A 13 -5.51 4.21 2.66
CA THR A 13 -6.74 3.41 2.80
C THR A 13 -7.97 4.26 2.54
N LYS A 14 -7.98 5.52 3.00
CA LYS A 14 -9.14 6.41 2.80
C LYS A 14 -9.30 6.77 1.32
N PHE A 15 -8.20 6.97 0.60
CA PHE A 15 -8.17 7.15 -0.83
C PHE A 15 -8.77 5.94 -1.55
N ALA A 16 -8.28 4.73 -1.25
CA ALA A 16 -8.75 3.52 -1.91
C ALA A 16 -10.27 3.30 -1.71
N ILE A 17 -10.77 3.53 -0.49
CA ILE A 17 -12.20 3.44 -0.17
C ILE A 17 -13.01 4.53 -0.88
N ARG A 18 -12.56 5.79 -0.83
CA ARG A 18 -13.24 6.93 -1.47
C ARG A 18 -13.42 6.70 -2.97
N HIS A 19 -12.42 6.10 -3.62
CA HIS A 19 -12.45 5.81 -5.05
C HIS A 19 -13.02 4.42 -5.39
N ARG A 20 -13.56 3.69 -4.39
CA ARG A 20 -14.18 2.37 -4.56
C ARG A 20 -13.27 1.38 -5.29
N LEU A 21 -11.98 1.42 -5.00
CA LEU A 21 -11.02 0.51 -5.59
C LEU A 21 -11.29 -0.93 -5.13
N PRO A 22 -11.05 -1.94 -5.97
CA PRO A 22 -11.19 -3.33 -5.56
C PRO A 22 -10.15 -3.66 -4.49
N LEU A 23 -10.61 -4.03 -3.29
CA LEU A 23 -9.74 -4.38 -2.18
C LEU A 23 -9.71 -5.90 -2.02
N GLN A 24 -8.53 -6.44 -1.77
CA GLN A 24 -8.31 -7.85 -1.45
C GLN A 24 -7.75 -7.96 -0.05
N LYS A 25 -8.35 -8.85 0.76
CA LYS A 25 -7.83 -9.15 2.09
C LYS A 25 -6.55 -9.96 1.98
N LEU A 26 -5.53 -9.58 2.72
CA LEU A 26 -4.28 -10.33 2.79
C LEU A 26 -4.50 -11.63 3.59
N PRO A 27 -3.89 -12.75 3.18
CA PRO A 27 -3.96 -13.99 3.93
C PRO A 27 -3.30 -13.86 5.31
N THR A 28 -2.22 -13.08 5.39
CA THR A 28 -1.49 -12.80 6.64
C THR A 28 -1.37 -11.29 6.83
N PRO A 29 -1.82 -10.75 7.98
CA PRO A 29 -1.62 -9.34 8.33
C PRO A 29 -0.15 -8.94 8.36
N ILE A 30 0.19 -7.78 7.81
CA ILE A 30 1.57 -7.26 7.79
C ILE A 30 1.72 -6.18 8.84
N THR A 31 2.73 -6.30 9.70
CA THR A 31 3.11 -5.22 10.62
C THR A 31 4.02 -4.25 9.88
N CYS A 32 3.51 -3.05 9.58
CA CYS A 32 4.31 -1.99 8.96
C CYS A 32 5.15 -1.28 10.04
N LYS A 33 6.47 -1.25 9.85
CA LYS A 33 7.39 -0.48 10.69
C LYS A 33 7.92 0.71 9.90
N ASN A 34 7.98 1.85 10.55
CA ASN A 34 8.65 3.03 10.00
C ASN A 34 10.18 2.86 10.12
N VAL A 35 10.93 3.72 9.42
CA VAL A 35 12.40 3.72 9.45
C VAL A 35 12.95 3.95 10.86
N ASP A 36 12.24 4.71 11.70
CA ASP A 36 12.58 4.93 13.11
C ASP A 36 12.28 3.72 14.03
N GLY A 37 11.83 2.60 13.46
CA GLY A 37 11.51 1.37 14.18
C GLY A 37 10.14 1.38 14.86
N THR A 38 9.41 2.50 14.83
CA THR A 38 8.06 2.57 15.39
C THR A 38 7.08 1.79 14.51
N THR A 39 6.11 1.13 15.15
CA THR A 39 5.00 0.51 14.41
C THR A 39 4.05 1.60 13.92
N ASN A 40 3.52 1.43 12.71
CA ASN A 40 2.43 2.25 12.23
C ASN A 40 1.30 2.33 13.28
N LYS A 41 0.90 3.55 13.65
CA LYS A 41 -0.15 3.82 14.64
C LYS A 41 -1.53 3.29 14.23
N ASN A 42 -1.76 3.11 12.94
CA ASN A 42 -3.01 2.62 12.36
C ASN A 42 -3.08 1.08 12.28
N GLY A 43 -2.15 0.38 12.93
CA GLY A 43 -2.20 -1.07 13.11
C GLY A 43 -1.61 -1.85 11.93
N LYS A 44 -2.03 -3.12 11.80
CA LYS A 44 -1.55 -4.02 10.77
C LYS A 44 -2.21 -3.72 9.42
N ILE A 45 -1.45 -3.85 8.35
CA ILE A 45 -1.96 -3.83 6.98
C ILE A 45 -2.72 -5.14 6.76
N MET A 46 -4.00 -5.01 6.43
CA MET A 46 -4.92 -6.15 6.25
C MET A 46 -5.37 -6.34 4.81
N HIS A 47 -5.21 -5.32 3.96
CA HIS A 47 -5.74 -5.30 2.60
C HIS A 47 -4.70 -4.78 1.61
N CYS A 48 -4.85 -5.18 0.35
CA CYS A 48 -4.14 -4.62 -0.78
C CYS A 48 -5.11 -4.32 -1.93
N THR A 49 -4.63 -3.59 -2.93
CA THR A 49 -5.31 -3.42 -4.21
C THR A 49 -4.30 -3.57 -5.35
N TYR A 50 -4.75 -4.04 -6.51
CA TYR A 50 -3.93 -4.14 -7.71
C TYR A 50 -4.36 -3.06 -8.69
N GLN A 51 -3.44 -2.20 -9.09
CA GLN A 51 -3.72 -1.08 -9.99
C GLN A 51 -2.76 -1.09 -11.16
N ARG A 52 -3.26 -0.65 -12.31
CA ARG A 52 -2.45 -0.45 -13.50
C ARG A 52 -1.62 0.83 -13.30
N THR A 53 -0.31 0.72 -13.36
CA THR A 53 0.62 1.84 -13.24
C THR A 53 1.36 2.01 -14.57
N ASP A 54 1.58 3.27 -14.95
CA ASP A 54 2.43 3.64 -16.08
C ASP A 54 3.58 4.51 -15.56
N ALA A 55 4.80 4.00 -15.68
CA ALA A 55 5.99 4.71 -15.27
C ALA A 55 7.12 4.43 -16.26
N GLY A 56 7.72 5.50 -16.80
CA GLY A 56 8.82 5.37 -17.78
C GLY A 56 8.43 4.61 -19.05
N GLY A 57 7.16 4.72 -19.48
CA GLY A 57 6.62 4.00 -20.65
C GLY A 57 6.39 2.50 -20.41
N GLN A 58 6.56 2.03 -19.17
CA GLN A 58 6.25 0.66 -18.80
C GLN A 58 4.91 0.61 -18.08
N ASN A 59 4.04 -0.25 -18.59
CA ASN A 59 2.74 -0.48 -18.01
C ASN A 59 2.75 -1.79 -17.20
N ARG A 60 2.45 -1.72 -15.90
CA ARG A 60 2.50 -2.87 -14.99
C ARG A 60 1.25 -2.93 -14.11
N PHE A 61 0.88 -4.14 -13.70
CA PHE A 61 -0.04 -4.32 -12.58
C PHE A 61 0.76 -4.29 -11.28
N THR A 62 0.59 -3.22 -10.51
CA THR A 62 1.27 -3.00 -9.24
C THR A 62 0.35 -3.35 -8.08
N LYS A 63 0.90 -4.09 -7.09
CA LYS A 63 0.23 -4.36 -5.83
C LYS A 63 0.51 -3.23 -4.86
N PHE A 64 -0.53 -2.57 -4.38
CA PHE A 64 -0.43 -1.56 -3.32
C PHE A 64 -0.95 -2.11 -2.01
N LEU A 65 -0.13 -2.05 -0.96
CA LEU A 65 -0.52 -2.34 0.42
C LEU A 65 -1.30 -1.15 1.00
N LEU A 66 -2.49 -1.41 1.53
CA LEU A 66 -3.33 -0.36 2.09
C LEU A 66 -2.91 0.00 3.51
N THR A 67 -2.52 1.24 3.69
CA THR A 67 -2.05 1.75 4.97
C THR A 67 -2.67 3.11 5.25
N GLY A 68 -2.60 3.57 6.50
CA GLY A 68 -3.03 4.91 6.89
C GLY A 68 -1.87 5.78 7.34
N LEU A 69 -0.66 5.54 6.83
CA LEU A 69 0.54 6.31 7.18
C LEU A 69 0.31 7.82 7.07
#